data_AF-A0A952MVB0-F1
#
_entry.id   AF-A0A952MVB0-F1
#
_cell.length_a   1.000
_cell.length_b   1.000
_cell.length_c   1.000
_cell.angle_alpha   90.00
_cell.angle_beta   90.00
_cell.angle_gamma   90.00
#
_symmetry.space_group_name_H-M   'P 1'
#
loop_
_entity.id
_entity.type
_entity.pdbx_description
1 polymer ?
#
loop_
_entity_poly.entity_id
_entity_poly.type
_entity_poly.pdbx_seq_one_letter_code
_entity_poly.pdbx_strand_id
1 'polypeptide(L)'
;MKNIFTSVHFEEVIARICNLTSESPKRWGRMTLPQMLVHCRIQLQLALGEVTAKPQGSSLMKSSFGKWVAFSQLPWPKSSKTPREMDMNKNEYDHSTVDKEKDMLIHYLKLVKQQNSLCSHPFFGKLNRKEWGRLIYKHLDHHLRQFRC
;
A
#
# COMPACT_ATOMS: atom_id res chain seq x y z
N MET A 1 3.90 -14.13 -7.67
CA MET A 1 3.36 -12.79 -7.36
C MET A 1 4.24 -11.72 -7.97
N LYS A 2 3.61 -10.68 -8.51
CA LYS A 2 4.26 -9.49 -9.08
C LYS A 2 5.04 -8.71 -8.02
N ASN A 3 5.96 -7.85 -8.44
CA ASN A 3 6.84 -7.10 -7.55
C ASN A 3 7.03 -5.68 -8.10
N ILE A 4 6.71 -4.67 -7.29
CA ILE A 4 6.69 -3.28 -7.71
C ILE A 4 8.06 -2.74 -8.15
N PHE A 5 9.16 -3.40 -7.80
CA PHE A 5 10.50 -2.93 -8.15
C PHE A 5 10.96 -3.34 -9.55
N THR A 6 10.26 -4.26 -10.22
CA THR A 6 10.49 -4.54 -11.65
C THR A 6 9.82 -3.47 -12.51
N SER A 7 10.46 -3.03 -13.60
CA SER A 7 9.92 -1.96 -14.46
C SER A 7 8.52 -2.29 -14.99
N VAL A 8 8.28 -3.51 -15.48
CA VAL A 8 6.96 -3.91 -16.01
C VAL A 8 5.82 -3.71 -15.00
N HIS A 9 5.97 -4.24 -13.78
CA HIS A 9 4.93 -4.11 -12.75
C HIS A 9 4.83 -2.68 -12.18
N PHE A 10 5.93 -1.92 -12.21
CA PHE A 10 5.93 -0.53 -11.80
C PHE A 10 5.07 0.29 -12.78
N GLU A 11 5.36 0.21 -14.08
CA GLU A 11 4.61 0.92 -15.11
C GLU A 11 3.13 0.50 -15.15
N GLU A 12 2.83 -0.78 -14.94
CA GLU A 12 1.45 -1.26 -14.81
C GLU A 12 0.69 -0.55 -13.68
N VAL A 13 1.31 -0.43 -12.51
CA VAL A 13 0.68 0.23 -11.35
C VAL A 13 0.57 1.74 -11.57
N ILE A 14 1.59 2.38 -12.17
CA ILE A 14 1.52 3.80 -12.54
C ILE A 14 0.34 4.05 -13.50
N ALA A 15 0.22 3.26 -14.57
CA ALA A 15 -0.87 3.40 -15.53
C ALA A 15 -2.25 3.25 -14.86
N ARG A 16 -2.39 2.30 -13.94
CA ARG A 16 -3.62 2.13 -13.14
C ARG A 16 -3.91 3.34 -12.26
N ILE A 17 -2.91 3.87 -11.54
CA ILE A 17 -3.09 5.08 -10.73
C ILE A 17 -3.52 6.26 -11.61
N CYS A 18 -2.91 6.44 -12.78
CA CYS A 18 -3.25 7.50 -13.73
C CYS A 18 -4.69 7.42 -14.25
N ASN A 19 -5.22 6.21 -14.45
CA ASN A 19 -6.59 5.97 -14.91
C ASN A 19 -7.68 6.24 -13.87
N LEU A 20 -7.33 6.52 -12.61
CA LEU A 20 -8.29 6.93 -11.58
C LEU A 20 -8.80 8.35 -11.87
N THR A 21 -10.12 8.52 -11.75
CA THR A 21 -10.84 9.80 -11.90
C THR A 21 -11.70 10.05 -10.66
N SER A 22 -12.19 11.28 -10.43
CA SER A 22 -13.09 11.59 -9.32
C SER A 22 -14.38 10.75 -9.31
N GLU A 23 -14.73 10.19 -10.46
CA GLU A 23 -15.94 9.46 -10.78
C GLU A 23 -15.70 7.94 -10.69
N SER A 24 -14.46 7.50 -10.47
CA SER A 24 -14.12 6.09 -10.30
C SER A 24 -14.94 5.49 -9.13
N PRO A 25 -15.87 4.55 -9.41
CA PRO A 25 -16.84 4.14 -8.41
C PRO A 25 -16.23 3.14 -7.42
N LYS A 26 -16.43 3.40 -6.12
CA LYS A 26 -16.08 2.47 -5.05
C LYS A 26 -16.90 1.18 -5.17
N ARG A 27 -16.22 0.03 -5.19
CA ARG A 27 -16.81 -1.32 -5.26
C ARG A 27 -17.06 -1.96 -3.90
N TRP A 28 -16.23 -1.64 -2.93
CA TRP A 28 -16.16 -2.25 -1.60
C TRP A 28 -15.31 -1.37 -0.69
N GLY A 29 -15.42 -1.61 0.62
CA GLY A 29 -14.70 -0.83 1.63
C GLY A 29 -15.41 0.49 1.96
N ARG A 30 -14.82 1.22 2.90
CA ARG A 30 -15.41 2.45 3.45
C ARG A 30 -14.75 3.72 2.92
N MET A 31 -13.45 3.69 2.62
CA MET A 31 -12.66 4.84 2.16
C MET A 31 -13.25 5.50 0.90
N THR A 32 -13.23 6.82 0.84
CA THR A 32 -13.37 7.58 -0.41
C THR A 32 -12.12 7.39 -1.28
N LEU A 33 -12.16 7.81 -2.55
CA LEU A 33 -11.00 7.69 -3.44
C LEU A 33 -9.77 8.48 -2.93
N PRO A 34 -9.90 9.76 -2.53
CA PRO A 34 -8.78 10.49 -1.90
C PRO A 34 -8.24 9.78 -0.65
N GLN A 35 -9.13 9.28 0.22
CA GLN A 35 -8.72 8.54 1.41
C GLN A 35 -7.95 7.25 1.07
N MET A 36 -8.35 6.53 0.02
CA MET A 36 -7.63 5.34 -0.43
C MET A 36 -6.22 5.69 -0.94
N LEU A 37 -6.08 6.80 -1.68
CA LEU A 37 -4.78 7.26 -2.16
C LEU A 37 -3.85 7.67 -1.00
N VAL A 38 -4.38 8.39 -0.01
CA VAL A 38 -3.65 8.72 1.22
C VAL A 38 -3.26 7.45 1.98
N HIS A 39 -4.18 6.51 2.14
CA HIS A 39 -3.91 5.22 2.79
C HIS A 39 -2.74 4.47 2.14
N CYS A 40 -2.73 4.42 0.80
CA CYS A 40 -1.64 3.81 0.04
C CYS A 40 -0.32 4.59 0.23
N ARG A 41 -0.37 5.92 0.22
CA ARG A 41 0.79 6.78 0.42
C ARG A 41 1.40 6.60 1.81
N ILE A 42 0.58 6.52 2.87
CA ILE A 42 1.06 6.28 4.24
C ILE A 42 1.83 4.96 4.35
N GLN A 43 1.44 3.91 3.60
CA GLN A 43 2.22 2.67 3.55
C GLN A 43 3.66 2.92 3.05
N LEU A 44 3.80 3.75 2.03
CA LEU A 44 5.10 4.09 1.44
C LEU A 44 5.92 4.98 2.39
N GLN A 45 5.27 5.92 3.07
CA GLN A 45 5.90 6.75 4.10
C GLN A 45 6.37 5.93 5.31
N LEU A 46 5.61 4.90 5.71
CA LEU A 46 6.03 3.91 6.70
C LEU A 46 7.26 3.12 6.22
N ALA A 47 7.31 2.76 4.94
CA ALA A 47 8.45 2.06 4.35
C ALA A 47 9.72 2.93 4.31
N LEU A 48 9.56 4.24 4.10
CA LEU A 48 10.65 5.23 4.13
C LEU A 48 11.03 5.69 5.55
N GLY A 49 10.20 5.40 6.56
CA GLY A 49 10.42 5.81 7.94
C GLY A 49 9.98 7.24 8.26
N GLU A 50 9.32 7.92 7.32
CA GLU A 50 8.74 9.26 7.54
C GLU A 50 7.52 9.23 8.46
N VAL A 51 6.73 8.16 8.35
CA VAL A 51 5.72 7.80 9.36
C VAL A 51 6.32 6.70 10.21
N THR A 52 6.33 6.91 11.52
CA THR A 52 6.82 5.91 12.48
C THR A 52 5.65 5.21 13.15
N ALA A 53 5.81 3.91 13.38
CA ALA A 53 4.77 3.07 13.96
C ALA A 53 5.40 1.99 14.85
N LYS A 54 4.77 1.73 15.99
CA LYS A 54 5.20 0.62 16.86
C LYS A 54 4.85 -0.72 16.21
N PRO A 55 5.58 -1.81 16.53
CA PRO A 55 5.20 -3.15 16.09
C PRO A 55 3.79 -3.50 16.58
N GLN A 56 2.93 -3.90 15.65
CA GLN A 56 1.51 -4.21 15.91
C GLN A 56 1.13 -5.63 15.45
N GLY A 57 2.00 -6.29 14.67
CA GLY A 57 1.77 -7.65 14.20
C GLY A 57 2.03 -8.72 15.26
N SER A 58 1.17 -9.76 15.29
CA SER A 58 1.38 -11.00 16.03
C SER A 58 2.64 -11.75 15.56
N SER A 59 3.13 -12.67 16.40
CA SER A 59 4.25 -13.54 16.05
C SER A 59 4.00 -14.33 14.75
N LEU A 60 2.76 -14.79 14.56
CA LEU A 60 2.34 -15.49 13.33
C LEU A 60 2.52 -14.62 12.08
N MET A 61 2.12 -13.34 12.11
CA MET A 61 2.30 -12.44 10.95
C MET A 61 3.78 -12.17 10.64
N LYS A 62 4.63 -12.15 11.66
CA LYS A 62 6.08 -11.95 11.51
C LYS A 62 6.81 -13.23 11.05
N SER A 63 6.21 -14.39 11.24
CA SER A 63 6.77 -15.68 10.83
C SER A 63 6.85 -15.84 9.30
N SER A 64 7.73 -16.72 8.84
CA SER A 64 7.85 -17.08 7.42
C SER A 64 6.53 -17.59 6.84
N PHE A 65 5.75 -18.34 7.63
CA PHE A 65 4.44 -18.84 7.21
C PHE A 65 3.43 -17.70 7.02
N GLY A 66 3.33 -16.78 7.99
CA GLY A 66 2.44 -15.62 7.86
C GLY A 66 2.79 -14.72 6.68
N LYS A 67 4.08 -14.46 6.47
CA LYS A 67 4.58 -13.74 5.29
C LYS A 67 4.24 -14.49 3.99
N TRP A 68 4.43 -15.81 3.94
CA TRP A 68 4.09 -16.63 2.79
C TRP A 68 2.59 -16.55 2.44
N VAL A 69 1.70 -16.67 3.44
CA VAL A 69 0.25 -16.49 3.24
C VAL A 69 -0.06 -15.08 2.75
N ALA A 70 0.53 -14.05 3.38
CA ALA A 70 0.31 -12.66 3.01
C ALA A 70 0.74 -12.39 1.55
N PHE A 71 1.83 -13.01 1.07
CA PHE A 71 2.38 -12.86 -0.28
C PHE A 71 1.92 -13.96 -1.27
N SER A 72 0.97 -14.79 -0.89
CA SER A 72 0.35 -15.80 -1.76
C SER A 72 -0.56 -15.14 -2.81
N GLN A 73 -0.95 -15.87 -3.86
CA GLN A 73 -1.88 -15.34 -4.88
C GLN A 73 -3.32 -15.17 -4.37
N LEU A 74 -3.62 -15.59 -3.13
CA LEU A 74 -4.94 -15.43 -2.55
C LEU A 74 -5.25 -13.93 -2.35
N PRO A 75 -6.45 -13.47 -2.78
CA PRO A 75 -6.90 -12.11 -2.51
C PRO A 75 -6.88 -11.79 -1.01
N TRP A 76 -6.47 -10.58 -0.64
CA TRP A 76 -6.63 -10.15 0.74
C TRP A 76 -8.12 -9.93 1.08
N PRO A 77 -8.56 -10.31 2.30
CA PRO A 77 -9.92 -10.07 2.75
C PRO A 77 -10.32 -8.59 2.66
N LYS A 78 -11.59 -8.37 2.31
CA LYS A 78 -12.26 -7.06 2.11
C LYS A 78 -12.13 -6.08 3.29
N SER A 79 -11.94 -6.61 4.49
CA SER A 79 -11.95 -5.90 5.76
C SER A 79 -10.73 -6.25 6.61
N SER A 80 -9.60 -6.52 5.97
CA SER A 80 -8.35 -6.81 6.66
C SER A 80 -7.94 -5.64 7.53
N LYS A 81 -7.48 -5.93 8.75
CA LYS A 81 -6.91 -4.90 9.63
C LYS A 81 -5.65 -4.31 8.99
N THR A 82 -5.43 -3.02 9.22
CA THR A 82 -4.25 -2.28 8.78
C THR A 82 -3.52 -1.73 10.01
N PRO A 83 -2.22 -1.37 9.90
CA PRO A 83 -1.56 -0.60 10.96
C PRO A 83 -2.40 0.62 11.36
N ARG A 84 -2.38 0.98 12.65
CA ARG A 84 -3.18 2.08 13.19
C ARG A 84 -2.98 3.38 12.41
N GLU A 85 -1.76 3.66 12.00
CA GLU A 85 -1.33 4.85 11.26
C GLU A 85 -1.95 4.88 9.85
N MET A 86 -2.38 3.74 9.31
CA MET A 86 -3.03 3.65 8.00
C MET A 86 -4.57 3.66 8.09
N ASP A 87 -5.17 3.64 9.29
CA ASP A 87 -6.61 3.50 9.47
C ASP A 87 -7.34 4.85 9.24
N MET A 88 -7.95 4.99 8.07
CA MET A 88 -8.69 6.21 7.68
C MET A 88 -9.99 6.43 8.47
N ASN A 89 -10.43 5.49 9.31
CA ASN A 89 -11.56 5.73 10.23
C ASN A 89 -11.11 6.28 11.58
N LYS A 90 -9.81 6.17 11.89
CA LYS A 90 -9.24 6.60 13.19
C LYS A 90 -8.36 7.83 13.06
N ASN A 91 -7.86 8.10 11.86
CA ASN A 91 -7.03 9.25 11.58
C ASN A 91 -7.72 10.12 10.53
N GLU A 92 -7.76 11.41 10.80
CA GLU A 92 -8.17 12.43 9.84
C GLU A 92 -6.91 12.99 9.21
N TYR A 93 -6.53 12.40 8.07
CA TYR A 93 -5.47 12.96 7.23
C TYR A 93 -6.09 13.91 6.22
N ASP A 94 -5.53 15.12 6.14
CA ASP A 94 -5.85 16.04 5.07
C ASP A 94 -5.59 15.36 3.72
N HIS A 95 -6.55 15.51 2.82
CA HIS A 95 -6.45 15.08 1.45
C HIS A 95 -6.92 16.20 0.53
N SER A 96 -6.26 16.29 -0.60
CA SER A 96 -6.51 17.31 -1.61
C SER A 96 -7.40 16.75 -2.73
N THR A 97 -7.21 17.22 -3.97
CA THR A 97 -7.91 16.69 -5.14
C THR A 97 -7.37 15.30 -5.50
N VAL A 98 -8.16 14.49 -6.20
CA VAL A 98 -7.76 13.15 -6.65
C VAL A 98 -6.45 13.19 -7.43
N ASP A 99 -6.27 14.16 -8.32
CA ASP A 99 -5.04 14.28 -9.12
C ASP A 99 -3.81 14.61 -8.27
N LYS A 100 -3.93 15.51 -7.29
CA LYS A 100 -2.82 15.80 -6.37
C LYS A 100 -2.46 14.59 -5.52
N GLU A 101 -3.44 13.83 -5.03
CA GLU A 101 -3.16 12.60 -4.28
C GLU A 101 -2.55 11.49 -5.15
N LYS A 102 -2.94 11.39 -6.43
CA LYS A 102 -2.30 10.49 -7.42
C LYS A 102 -0.82 10.87 -7.61
N ASP A 103 -0.54 12.15 -7.83
CA ASP A 103 0.83 12.64 -8.03
C ASP A 103 1.71 12.37 -6.81
N MET A 104 1.20 12.63 -5.60
CA MET A 104 1.91 12.33 -4.37
C MET A 104 2.15 10.82 -4.21
N LEU A 105 1.15 9.97 -4.46
CA LEU A 105 1.33 8.52 -4.39
C LEU A 105 2.41 8.04 -5.37
N ILE A 106 2.39 8.53 -6.61
CA ILE A 106 3.39 8.21 -7.64
C ILE A 106 4.78 8.70 -7.21
N HIS A 107 4.89 9.90 -6.65
CA HIS A 107 6.14 10.44 -6.13
C HIS A 107 6.75 9.52 -5.06
N TYR A 108 5.98 9.14 -4.05
CA TYR A 108 6.45 8.21 -3.01
C TYR A 108 6.80 6.83 -3.55
N LEU A 109 6.08 6.35 -4.56
CA LEU A 109 6.38 5.06 -5.19
C LEU A 109 7.75 5.09 -5.90
N LYS A 110 8.10 6.20 -6.54
CA LYS A 110 9.42 6.44 -7.13
C LYS A 110 10.51 6.49 -6.06
N LEU A 111 10.28 7.21 -4.95
CA LEU A 111 11.23 7.28 -3.83
C LEU A 111 11.52 5.88 -3.25
N VAL A 112 10.49 5.10 -2.95
CA VAL A 112 10.63 3.74 -2.41
C VAL A 112 11.37 2.82 -3.39
N LYS A 113 11.14 2.98 -4.71
CA LYS A 113 11.87 2.23 -5.74
C LYS A 113 13.36 2.54 -5.74
N GLN A 114 13.78 3.77 -5.41
CA GLN A 114 15.20 4.16 -5.40
C GLN A 114 15.96 3.67 -4.15
N GLN A 115 15.28 3.40 -3.05
CA GLN A 115 15.92 2.94 -1.82
C GLN A 115 16.46 1.52 -1.94
N ASN A 116 17.62 1.20 -1.35
CA ASN A 116 18.13 -0.19 -1.31
C ASN A 116 17.53 -1.00 -0.15
N SER A 117 17.21 -0.33 0.95
CA SER A 117 16.60 -0.90 2.15
C SER A 117 15.45 -0.02 2.63
N LEU A 118 14.49 -0.62 3.32
CA LEU A 118 13.30 0.04 3.86
C LEU A 118 13.14 -0.29 5.34
N CYS A 119 12.38 0.54 6.05
CA CYS A 119 12.09 0.35 7.46
C CYS A 119 11.31 -0.95 7.75
N SER A 120 11.21 -1.33 9.02
CA SER A 120 10.43 -2.50 9.42
C SER A 120 8.93 -2.23 9.30
N HIS A 121 8.18 -3.18 8.74
CA HIS A 121 6.73 -3.05 8.61
C HIS A 121 6.05 -3.31 9.98
N PRO A 122 5.05 -2.50 10.41
CA PRO A 122 4.42 -2.66 11.72
C PRO A 122 3.82 -4.05 11.96
N PHE A 123 3.25 -4.67 10.92
CA PHE A 123 2.66 -6.02 11.01
C PHE A 123 3.62 -7.17 10.69
N PHE A 124 4.55 -6.97 9.76
CA PHE A 124 5.36 -8.07 9.22
C PHE A 124 6.81 -8.04 9.70
N GLY A 125 7.19 -7.03 10.48
CA GLY A 125 8.55 -6.82 10.96
C GLY A 125 9.51 -6.50 9.82
N LYS A 126 10.77 -6.94 9.98
CA LYS A 126 11.80 -6.78 8.94
C LYS A 126 11.41 -7.56 7.69
N LEU A 127 11.38 -6.86 6.56
CA LEU A 127 11.16 -7.42 5.23
C LEU A 127 12.40 -7.12 4.38
N ASN A 128 12.83 -8.08 3.58
CA ASN A 128 13.82 -7.81 2.55
C ASN A 128 13.18 -7.04 1.38
N ARG A 129 14.01 -6.52 0.47
CA ARG A 129 13.57 -5.74 -0.68
C ARG A 129 12.54 -6.48 -1.56
N LYS A 130 12.71 -7.79 -1.76
CA LYS A 130 11.79 -8.59 -2.57
C LYS A 130 10.42 -8.76 -1.89
N GLU A 131 10.41 -8.93 -0.57
CA GLU A 131 9.19 -9.00 0.23
C GLU A 131 8.45 -7.67 0.27
N TRP A 132 9.17 -6.57 0.51
CA TRP A 132 8.61 -5.21 0.42
C TRP A 132 7.99 -4.94 -0.96
N GLY A 133 8.69 -5.29 -2.04
CA GLY A 133 8.19 -5.05 -3.37
C GLY A 133 6.94 -5.87 -3.71
N ARG A 134 6.79 -7.07 -3.13
CA ARG A 134 5.56 -7.88 -3.23
C ARG A 134 4.44 -7.29 -2.39
N LEU A 135 4.75 -6.85 -1.17
CA LEU A 135 3.79 -6.26 -0.25
C LEU A 135 3.16 -5.00 -0.84
N ILE A 136 3.99 -4.08 -1.34
CA ILE A 136 3.54 -2.82 -1.95
C ILE A 136 2.68 -3.13 -3.18
N TYR A 137 3.15 -4.00 -4.08
CA TYR A 137 2.38 -4.38 -5.25
C TYR A 137 1.00 -4.92 -4.86
N LYS A 138 0.96 -5.88 -3.93
CA LYS A 138 -0.29 -6.52 -3.50
C LYS A 138 -1.24 -5.54 -2.81
N HIS A 139 -0.70 -4.62 -2.01
CA HIS A 139 -1.48 -3.59 -1.33
C HIS A 139 -2.10 -2.61 -2.31
N LEU A 140 -1.29 -2.06 -3.22
CA LEU A 140 -1.79 -1.18 -4.28
C LEU A 140 -2.80 -1.90 -5.17
N ASP A 141 -2.52 -3.13 -5.60
CA ASP A 141 -3.46 -3.92 -6.41
C ASP A 141 -4.80 -4.17 -5.70
N HIS A 142 -4.78 -4.48 -4.40
CA HIS A 142 -6.00 -4.63 -3.60
C HIS A 142 -6.84 -3.35 -3.60
N HIS A 143 -6.21 -2.20 -3.37
CA HIS A 143 -6.90 -0.91 -3.26
C HIS A 143 -7.31 -0.32 -4.61
N LEU A 144 -6.52 -0.49 -5.67
CA LEU A 144 -6.91 -0.10 -7.02
C LEU A 144 -8.16 -0.87 -7.48
N ARG A 145 -8.24 -2.18 -7.19
CA ARG A 145 -9.44 -2.98 -7.44
C ARG A 145 -10.65 -2.52 -6.62
N GLN A 146 -10.46 -1.74 -5.55
CA GLN A 146 -11.58 -1.09 -4.85
C GLN A 146 -12.29 -0.05 -5.70
N PHE A 147 -11.65 0.48 -6.75
CA PHE A 147 -12.16 1.57 -7.57
C PHE A 147 -12.20 1.22 -9.06
N ARG A 148 -12.38 -0.08 -9.40
CA ARG A 148 -12.42 -0.62 -10.78
C ARG A 148 -11.14 -0.39 -11.60
N CYS A 149 -10.00 -0.22 -10.94
CA CYS A 149 -8.72 -0.05 -11.60
C CYS A 149 -7.78 -1.24 -11.37
#